data_AF-A0A7S2F359-F1
#
_entry.id   AF-A0A7S2F359-F1
#
_cell.length_a   1.000
_cell.length_b   1.000
_cell.length_c   1.000
_cell.angle_alpha   90.00
_cell.angle_beta   90.00
_cell.angle_gamma   90.00
#
_symmetry.space_group_name_H-M   'P 1'
#
loop_
_entity.id
_entity.type
_entity.pdbx_description
1 polymer ?
#
loop_
_entity_poly.entity_id
_entity_poly.type
_entity_poly.pdbx_seq_one_letter_code
_entity_poly.pdbx_strand_id
1 'polypeptide(L)'
;AVPRDGSVSRKEAPREAEERERRRPVALPAEQPPTSGVKVVCRLRPMNEREKKGGTVPVATASTERREVAVVRMLGGTRKVSSTFHFDDVLTSFSSQSEVFNSTLEPLVGEVLAGYEATAFAYGQTGTGKTYTM
;
A
#
# COMPACT_ATOMS: atom_id res chain seq x y z
N ALA A 1 66.65 -6.96 -43.18
CA ALA A 1 65.68 -5.86 -43.14
C ALA A 1 64.31 -6.43 -42.77
N VAL A 2 63.72 -5.94 -41.67
CA VAL A 2 62.35 -6.26 -41.20
C VAL A 2 61.40 -5.23 -41.83
N PRO A 3 60.13 -5.56 -42.14
CA PRO A 3 58.99 -5.26 -41.25
C PRO A 3 58.03 -6.48 -41.15
N ARG A 4 57.54 -6.95 -39.99
CA ARG A 4 56.50 -6.41 -39.08
C ARG A 4 55.27 -5.87 -39.82
N ASP A 5 54.16 -6.63 -39.84
CA ASP A 5 52.96 -6.35 -39.03
C ASP A 5 51.76 -7.21 -39.42
N GLY A 6 50.87 -7.46 -38.46
CA GLY A 6 49.54 -8.01 -38.72
C GLY A 6 49.00 -8.95 -37.65
N SER A 7 49.25 -8.69 -36.37
CA SER A 7 48.54 -9.37 -35.28
C SER A 7 47.04 -9.04 -35.34
N VAL A 8 46.22 -10.02 -35.66
CA VAL A 8 44.76 -9.94 -35.56
C VAL A 8 44.40 -9.92 -34.08
N SER A 9 44.24 -8.72 -33.54
CA SER A 9 43.76 -8.51 -32.18
C SER A 9 42.24 -8.69 -32.16
N ARG A 10 41.78 -9.88 -31.75
CA ARG A 10 40.36 -10.14 -31.42
C ARG A 10 40.03 -9.33 -30.18
N LYS A 11 39.23 -8.27 -30.33
CA LYS A 11 38.62 -7.52 -29.23
C LYS A 11 37.55 -8.39 -28.57
N GLU A 12 37.93 -9.24 -27.62
CA GLU A 12 37.02 -9.84 -26.64
C GLU A 12 36.87 -8.86 -25.46
N ALA A 13 35.93 -7.91 -25.56
CA ALA A 13 35.55 -7.08 -24.40
C ALA A 13 34.18 -6.40 -24.54
N PRO A 14 33.06 -7.15 -24.51
CA PRO A 14 31.82 -6.56 -23.98
C PRO A 14 31.13 -7.37 -22.89
N ARG A 15 31.47 -8.66 -22.67
CA ARG A 15 30.70 -9.54 -21.77
C ARG A 15 30.96 -9.30 -20.28
N GLU A 16 32.19 -8.96 -19.91
CA GLU A 16 32.55 -8.74 -18.49
C GLU A 16 31.93 -7.46 -17.93
N ALA A 17 31.75 -6.42 -18.76
CA ALA A 17 31.13 -5.16 -18.32
C ALA A 17 29.63 -5.36 -17.99
N GLU A 18 28.93 -6.17 -18.79
CA GLU A 18 27.52 -6.48 -18.61
C GLU A 18 27.28 -7.43 -17.41
N GLU A 19 28.19 -8.38 -17.18
CA GLU A 19 28.13 -9.25 -16.00
C GLU A 19 28.46 -8.49 -14.70
N ARG A 20 29.42 -7.56 -14.76
CA ARG A 20 29.73 -6.65 -13.64
C ARG A 20 28.58 -5.67 -13.37
N GLU A 21 27.75 -5.38 -14.37
CA GLU A 21 26.51 -4.62 -14.23
C GLU A 21 25.38 -5.44 -13.60
N ARG A 22 25.24 -6.72 -13.95
CA ARG A 22 24.30 -7.64 -13.30
C ARG A 22 24.66 -7.99 -11.87
N ARG A 23 25.96 -7.92 -11.51
CA ARG A 23 26.47 -8.13 -10.15
C ARG A 23 26.49 -6.86 -9.29
N ARG A 24 25.94 -5.74 -9.79
CA ARG A 24 25.78 -4.55 -8.95
C ARG A 24 24.85 -4.92 -7.80
N PRO A 25 25.28 -4.78 -6.54
CA PRO A 25 24.36 -4.93 -5.42
C PRO A 25 23.24 -3.92 -5.63
N VAL A 26 21.99 -4.41 -5.63
CA VAL A 26 20.82 -3.55 -5.58
C VAL A 26 21.00 -2.71 -4.32
N ALA A 27 21.10 -1.38 -4.48
CA ALA A 27 21.19 -0.49 -3.34
C ALA A 27 19.95 -0.72 -2.48
N LEU A 28 20.15 -1.29 -1.29
CA LEU A 28 19.08 -1.44 -0.31
C LEU A 28 18.55 -0.04 -0.02
N PRO A 29 17.21 0.16 -0.04
CA PRO A 29 16.63 1.44 0.29
C PRO A 29 17.11 1.87 1.68
N ALA A 30 17.35 3.18 1.83
CA ALA A 30 17.86 3.78 3.06
C ALA A 30 17.09 3.25 4.28
N GLU A 31 17.82 2.82 5.29
CA GLU A 31 17.35 2.29 6.57
C GLU A 31 16.48 3.36 7.25
N GLN A 32 15.18 3.35 6.96
CA GLN A 32 14.20 4.10 7.73
C GLN A 32 14.08 3.37 9.06
N PRO A 33 14.27 4.05 10.20
CA PRO A 33 14.15 3.40 11.49
C PRO A 33 12.76 2.74 11.56
N PRO A 34 12.67 1.47 11.99
CA PRO A 34 11.41 0.77 12.04
C PRO A 34 10.44 1.61 12.86
N THR A 35 9.29 1.95 12.28
CA THR A 35 8.22 2.61 13.02
C THR A 35 7.68 1.60 14.01
N SER A 36 8.33 1.50 15.17
CA SER A 36 8.05 0.54 16.24
C SER A 36 6.65 0.80 16.82
N GLY A 37 5.61 0.27 16.19
CA GLY A 37 4.23 0.38 16.66
C GLY A 37 3.24 -0.38 15.79
N VAL A 38 2.19 -0.90 16.44
CA VAL A 38 1.03 -1.44 15.73
C VAL A 38 0.29 -0.30 15.04
N LYS A 39 0.09 -0.39 13.73
CA LYS A 39 -0.68 0.59 12.94
C LYS A 39 -2.11 0.09 12.75
N VAL A 40 -3.09 0.90 13.13
CA VAL A 40 -4.52 0.62 12.95
C VAL A 40 -5.07 1.52 11.85
N VAL A 41 -5.49 0.90 10.75
CA VAL A 41 -6.06 1.60 9.59
C VAL A 41 -7.52 1.20 9.41
N CYS A 42 -8.39 2.20 9.25
CA CYS A 42 -9.81 1.97 8.99
C CYS A 42 -10.13 2.18 7.50
N ARG A 43 -10.81 1.22 6.88
CA ARG A 43 -11.28 1.33 5.50
C ARG A 43 -12.80 1.30 5.43
N LEU A 44 -13.40 2.31 4.79
CA LEU A 44 -14.81 2.27 4.40
C LEU A 44 -14.94 1.71 2.99
N ARG A 45 -15.76 0.68 2.80
CA ARG A 45 -16.09 0.19 1.46
C ARG A 45 -17.11 1.12 0.77
N PRO A 46 -17.11 1.21 -0.56
CA PRO A 46 -18.21 1.80 -1.30
C PRO A 46 -19.53 1.06 -1.03
N MET A 47 -20.64 1.78 -1.15
CA MET A 47 -21.97 1.15 -1.17
C MET A 47 -22.11 0.25 -2.40
N ASN A 48 -22.66 -0.94 -2.18
CA ASN A 48 -22.94 -1.90 -3.24
C ASN A 48 -24.20 -1.49 -4.03
N GLU A 49 -24.44 -2.12 -5.18
CA GLU A 49 -25.59 -1.77 -6.02
C GLU A 49 -26.95 -2.04 -5.36
N ARG A 50 -27.04 -3.08 -4.53
CA ARG A 50 -28.28 -3.44 -3.83
C ARG A 50 -28.65 -2.38 -2.79
N GLU A 51 -27.66 -1.84 -2.08
CA GLU A 51 -27.80 -0.75 -1.12
C GLU A 51 -28.22 0.55 -1.80
N LYS A 52 -27.61 0.86 -2.96
CA LYS A 52 -27.99 2.04 -3.76
C LYS A 52 -29.44 1.93 -4.26
N LYS A 53 -29.82 0.77 -4.81
CA LYS A 53 -31.20 0.51 -5.30
C LYS A 53 -32.22 0.50 -4.17
N GLY A 54 -31.85 0.00 -2.99
CA GLY A 54 -32.69 -0.04 -1.80
C GLY A 54 -32.86 1.29 -1.08
N GLY A 55 -32.21 2.37 -1.55
CA GLY A 55 -32.29 3.68 -0.91
C GLY A 55 -31.62 3.73 0.47
N THR A 56 -30.69 2.82 0.76
CA THR A 56 -30.00 2.77 2.04
C THR A 56 -29.19 4.04 2.25
N VAL A 57 -29.39 4.69 3.39
CA VAL A 57 -28.64 5.91 3.74
C VAL A 57 -27.30 5.53 4.36
N PRO A 58 -26.17 6.12 3.90
CA PRO A 58 -24.87 5.90 4.54
C PRO A 58 -24.89 6.32 6.01
N VAL A 59 -24.45 5.46 6.92
CA VAL A 59 -24.37 5.75 8.36
C VAL A 59 -22.95 6.03 8.86
N ALA A 60 -21.97 6.02 7.96
CA ALA A 60 -20.59 6.34 8.27
C ALA A 60 -19.99 7.23 7.18
N THR A 61 -19.16 8.17 7.59
CA THR A 61 -18.37 9.05 6.71
C THR A 61 -16.93 9.02 7.19
N ALA A 62 -15.99 9.09 6.25
CA ALA A 62 -14.57 9.05 6.55
C ALA A 62 -13.85 10.25 5.94
N SER A 63 -12.79 10.70 6.61
CA SER A 63 -11.86 11.70 6.09
C SER A 63 -10.43 11.22 6.27
N THR A 64 -9.72 11.03 5.16
CA THR A 64 -8.30 10.68 5.16
C THR A 64 -7.45 11.82 5.73
N GLU A 65 -7.75 13.07 5.36
CA GLU A 65 -7.04 14.26 5.86
C GLU A 65 -7.10 14.40 7.39
N ARG A 66 -8.29 14.18 7.97
CA ARG A 66 -8.50 14.26 9.43
C ARG A 66 -8.27 12.94 10.16
N ARG A 67 -7.93 11.87 9.43
CA ARG A 67 -7.77 10.50 9.92
C ARG A 67 -8.90 10.07 10.84
N GLU A 68 -10.14 10.36 10.42
CA GLU A 68 -11.32 10.14 11.25
C GLU A 68 -12.41 9.38 10.50
N VAL A 69 -13.19 8.62 11.27
CA VAL A 69 -14.46 8.02 10.85
C VAL A 69 -15.56 8.53 11.77
N ALA A 70 -16.54 9.20 11.18
CA ALA A 70 -17.72 9.69 11.87
C ALA A 70 -18.93 8.79 11.58
N VAL A 71 -19.57 8.31 12.64
CA VAL A 71 -20.84 7.59 12.58
C VAL A 71 -21.97 8.60 12.64
N VAL A 72 -22.89 8.50 11.69
CA VAL A 72 -23.99 9.44 11.51
C VAL A 72 -25.31 8.72 11.72
N ARG A 73 -26.17 9.32 12.56
CA ARG A 73 -27.54 8.84 12.81
C ARG A 73 -28.55 9.83 12.27
N MET A 74 -29.69 9.30 11.83
CA MET A 74 -30.86 10.11 11.52
C MET A 74 -31.68 10.30 12.80
N LEU A 75 -31.76 11.53 13.30
CA LEU A 75 -32.61 11.91 14.42
C LEU A 75 -33.61 12.97 13.94
N GLY A 76 -34.90 12.64 13.98
CA GLY A 76 -35.97 13.57 13.59
C GLY A 76 -35.85 14.11 12.16
N GLY A 77 -35.40 13.29 11.21
CA GLY A 77 -35.19 13.70 9.80
C GLY A 77 -33.90 14.47 9.53
N THR A 78 -33.08 14.74 10.55
CA THR A 78 -31.78 15.41 10.39
C THR A 78 -30.62 14.44 10.59
N ARG A 79 -29.58 14.56 9.74
CA ARG A 79 -28.32 13.84 9.92
C ARG A 79 -27.54 14.51 11.04
N LYS A 80 -27.25 13.75 12.11
CA LYS A 80 -26.35 14.20 13.19
C LYS A 80 -25.22 13.20 13.36
N VAL A 81 -24.00 13.71 13.52
CA VAL A 81 -22.85 12.89 13.91
C VAL A 81 -23.08 12.40 15.34
N SER A 82 -23.09 11.09 15.54
CA SER A 82 -23.25 10.50 16.87
C SER A 82 -21.92 10.24 17.55
N SER A 83 -20.89 9.89 16.79
CA SER A 83 -19.57 9.53 17.31
C SER A 83 -18.50 9.72 16.24
N THR A 84 -17.30 10.11 16.65
CA THR A 84 -16.13 10.23 15.79
C THR A 84 -14.99 9.41 16.37
N PHE A 85 -14.30 8.67 15.52
CA PHE A 85 -13.17 7.81 15.89
C PHE A 85 -11.95 8.20 15.07
N HIS A 86 -10.77 8.20 15.69
CA HIS A 86 -9.50 8.50 15.03
C HIS A 86 -8.64 7.25 14.92
N PHE A 87 -7.88 7.17 13.82
CA PHE A 87 -7.02 6.03 13.49
C PHE A 87 -5.66 6.53 12.97
N ASP A 88 -4.69 5.65 12.79
CA ASP A 88 -3.39 6.02 12.22
C ASP A 88 -3.52 6.42 10.75
N ASP A 89 -4.45 5.78 10.04
CA ASP A 89 -4.85 6.14 8.69
C ASP A 89 -6.31 5.76 8.45
N VAL A 90 -6.98 6.49 7.54
CA VAL A 90 -8.37 6.25 7.17
C VAL A 90 -8.51 6.27 5.65
N LEU A 91 -8.96 5.15 5.10
CA LEU A 91 -9.22 4.95 3.69
C LEU A 91 -10.72 5.07 3.43
N THR A 92 -11.08 5.99 2.54
CA THR A 92 -12.49 6.31 2.27
C THR A 92 -13.10 5.33 1.28
N SER A 93 -14.42 5.44 1.07
CA SER A 93 -15.12 4.70 0.02
C SER A 93 -14.68 5.02 -1.39
N PHE A 94 -13.85 6.05 -1.59
CA PHE A 94 -13.29 6.42 -2.90
C PHE A 94 -11.87 5.90 -3.10
N SER A 95 -11.25 5.36 -2.05
CA SER A 95 -9.88 4.87 -2.11
C SER A 95 -9.78 3.63 -3.01
N SER A 96 -8.83 3.68 -3.94
CA SER A 96 -8.56 2.57 -4.86
C SER A 96 -7.84 1.42 -4.15
N GLN A 97 -7.83 0.24 -4.78
CA GLN A 97 -7.08 -0.90 -4.26
C GLN A 97 -5.58 -0.65 -4.18
N SER A 98 -5.04 0.03 -5.19
CA SER A 98 -3.61 0.39 -5.20
C SER A 98 -3.28 1.36 -4.08
N GLU A 99 -4.13 2.35 -3.82
CA GLU A 99 -3.94 3.27 -2.68
C GLU A 99 -4.00 2.54 -1.34
N VAL A 100 -4.94 1.62 -1.18
CA VAL A 100 -5.06 0.78 0.04
C VAL A 100 -3.79 -0.05 0.24
N PHE A 101 -3.29 -0.70 -0.82
CA PHE A 101 -2.06 -1.50 -0.75
C PHE A 101 -0.84 -0.63 -0.42
N ASN A 102 -0.63 0.46 -1.14
CA ASN A 102 0.53 1.33 -0.99
C ASN A 102 0.59 1.99 0.40
N SER A 103 -0.56 2.37 0.97
CA SER A 103 -0.56 3.04 2.29
C SER A 103 -0.45 2.08 3.48
N THR A 104 -0.78 0.80 3.29
CA THR A 104 -0.88 -0.17 4.39
C THR A 104 0.09 -1.34 4.27
N LEU A 105 0.13 -2.04 3.13
CA LEU A 105 0.85 -3.29 2.96
C LEU A 105 2.25 -3.10 2.36
N GLU A 106 2.44 -2.11 1.48
CA GLU A 106 3.74 -1.83 0.86
C GLU A 106 4.87 -1.59 1.87
N PRO A 107 4.67 -0.84 2.98
CA PRO A 107 5.69 -0.71 4.02
C PRO A 107 6.07 -2.04 4.68
N LEU A 108 5.09 -2.92 4.92
CA LEU A 108 5.31 -4.24 5.52
C LEU A 108 6.11 -5.15 4.57
N VAL A 109 5.87 -5.05 3.26
CA VAL A 109 6.67 -5.77 2.27
C VAL A 109 8.14 -5.31 2.33
N GLY A 110 8.37 -4.02 2.51
CA GLY A 110 9.72 -3.47 2.72
C GLY A 110 10.41 -4.07 3.94
N GLU A 111 9.70 -4.18 5.07
CA GLU A 111 10.22 -4.80 6.29
C GLU A 111 10.57 -6.28 6.10
N VAL A 112 9.70 -7.04 5.42
CA VAL A 112 9.95 -8.46 5.11
C VAL A 112 11.18 -8.64 4.22
N LEU A 113 11.36 -7.77 3.23
CA LEU A 113 12.53 -7.80 2.35
C LEU A 113 13.82 -7.41 3.08
N ALA A 114 13.72 -6.61 4.14
CA ALA A 114 14.83 -6.28 5.04
C ALA A 114 15.13 -7.41 6.07
N GLY A 115 14.35 -8.49 6.07
CA GLY A 115 14.55 -9.65 6.93
C GLY A 115 13.78 -9.61 8.24
N TYR A 116 12.79 -8.72 8.39
CA TYR A 116 11.92 -8.64 9.57
C TYR A 116 10.64 -9.45 9.39
N GLU A 117 10.05 -9.87 10.52
CA GLU A 117 8.73 -10.51 10.53
C GLU A 117 7.63 -9.44 10.57
N ALA A 118 6.76 -9.43 9.55
CA ALA A 118 5.61 -8.54 9.49
C ALA A 118 4.30 -9.36 9.50
N THR A 119 3.27 -8.84 10.15
CA THR A 119 1.93 -9.47 10.18
C THR A 119 0.86 -8.41 9.93
N ALA A 120 -0.09 -8.73 9.05
CA ALA A 120 -1.24 -7.88 8.76
C ALA A 120 -2.55 -8.62 9.07
N PHE A 121 -3.52 -7.89 9.64
CA PHE A 121 -4.85 -8.41 9.93
C PHE A 121 -5.92 -7.59 9.21
N ALA A 122 -6.87 -8.28 8.57
CA ALA A 122 -8.09 -7.66 8.06
C ALA A 122 -9.27 -8.05 8.97
N TYR A 123 -9.84 -7.06 9.66
CA TYR A 123 -10.94 -7.28 10.60
C TYR A 123 -12.22 -6.54 10.18
N GLY A 124 -13.38 -7.13 10.48
CA GLY A 124 -14.69 -6.54 10.19
C GLY A 124 -15.79 -7.58 9.99
N GLN A 125 -17.04 -7.11 9.84
CA GLN A 125 -18.21 -7.97 9.58
C GLN A 125 -18.11 -8.70 8.22
N THR A 126 -18.84 -9.80 8.04
CA THR A 126 -18.99 -10.44 6.73
C THR A 126 -19.53 -9.46 5.68
N GLY A 127 -18.95 -9.47 4.47
CA GLY A 127 -19.35 -8.56 3.38
C GLY A 127 -18.78 -7.14 3.45
N THR A 128 -17.86 -6.85 4.39
CA THR A 128 -17.19 -5.53 4.46
C THR A 128 -15.95 -5.39 3.58
N GLY A 129 -15.55 -6.46 2.87
CA GLY A 129 -14.43 -6.41 1.93
C GLY A 129 -13.07 -6.85 2.49
N LYS A 130 -13.04 -7.68 3.55
CA LYS A 130 -11.78 -8.27 4.08
C LYS A 130 -10.98 -9.01 2.99
N THR A 131 -11.58 -10.03 2.37
CA THR A 131 -11.01 -10.80 1.23
C THR A 131 -10.86 -9.98 -0.05
N TYR A 132 -11.51 -8.82 -0.14
CA TYR A 132 -11.27 -7.91 -1.25
C TYR A 132 -10.02 -7.05 -1.00
N THR A 133 -9.68 -6.81 0.26
CA THR A 133 -8.54 -5.95 0.66
C THR A 133 -7.23 -6.73 0.70
N MET A 134 -7.28 -7.97 1.18
CA MET A 134 -6.18 -8.94 1.18
C MET A 134 -6.12 -9.68 -0.15
#